data_AF-A0A1A8R6N0-F1
#
_entry.id   AF-A0A1A8R6N0-F1
#
_cell.length_a   1.000
_cell.length_b   1.000
_cell.length_c   1.000
_cell.angle_alpha   90.00
_cell.angle_beta   90.00
_cell.angle_gamma   90.00
#
_symmetry.space_group_name_H-M   'P 1'
#
loop_
_entity.id
_entity.type
_entity.pdbx_description
1 polymer ?
#
loop_
_entity_poly.entity_id
_entity_poly.type
_entity_poly.pdbx_seq_one_letter_code
_entity_poly.pdbx_strand_id
1 'polypeptide(L)' 'IIRMHLTNKLSRASNIIKDQSHPSNHVFQLLPSGRRYRSHKTRSNRFRDSFFPRAISIVNKH' A
#
# COMPACT_ATOMS: atom_id res chain seq x y z
N ILE A 1 -11.62 -18.09 -11.58
CA ILE A 1 -10.56 -17.11 -11.96
C ILE A 1 -10.66 -15.78 -11.19
N ILE A 2 -11.84 -15.35 -10.70
CA ILE A 2 -11.98 -14.08 -9.93
C ILE A 2 -11.88 -14.32 -8.41
N ARG A 3 -10.82 -14.97 -7.94
CA ARG A 3 -10.64 -15.21 -6.49
C ARG A 3 -9.18 -15.14 -6.00
N MET A 4 -8.33 -14.36 -6.67
CA MET A 4 -6.90 -14.19 -6.32
C MET A 4 -6.44 -12.74 -6.07
N HIS A 5 -7.33 -11.74 -6.08
CA HIS A 5 -6.89 -10.33 -6.22
C HIS A 5 -7.15 -9.40 -5.03
N LEU A 6 -7.75 -9.86 -3.92
CA LEU A 6 -8.06 -8.99 -2.77
C LEU A 6 -7.37 -9.43 -1.47
N THR A 7 -7.33 -10.72 -1.16
CA THR A 7 -6.72 -11.26 0.07
C THR A 7 -5.19 -11.08 0.12
N ASN A 8 -4.52 -11.04 -1.04
CA ASN A 8 -3.05 -10.97 -1.12
C ASN A 8 -2.47 -9.54 -1.11
N LYS A 9 -3.29 -8.49 -1.00
CA LYS A 9 -2.77 -7.10 -1.02
C LYS A 9 -2.20 -6.69 0.34
N LEU A 10 -2.87 -7.07 1.43
CA LEU A 10 -2.43 -6.77 2.80
C LEU A 10 -1.20 -7.57 3.21
N SER A 11 -1.21 -8.89 2.99
CA SER A 11 -0.05 -9.75 3.25
C SER A 11 1.19 -9.25 2.53
N ARG A 12 1.05 -8.93 1.23
CA ARG A 12 2.16 -8.43 0.41
C ARG A 12 2.62 -7.04 0.85
N ALA A 13 1.72 -6.13 1.18
CA ALA A 13 2.08 -4.82 1.73
C ALA A 13 2.83 -4.95 3.05
N SER A 14 2.33 -5.78 3.97
CA SER A 14 2.99 -6.07 5.24
C SER A 14 4.37 -6.67 5.06
N ASN A 15 4.56 -7.57 4.09
CA ASN A 15 5.88 -8.13 3.78
C ASN A 15 6.84 -7.06 3.28
N ILE A 16 6.40 -6.17 2.37
CA ILE A 16 7.22 -5.07 1.85
C ILE A 16 7.56 -4.06 2.95
N ILE A 17 6.62 -3.74 3.84
CA ILE A 17 6.83 -2.83 4.96
C ILE A 17 7.85 -3.40 5.95
N LYS A 18 7.76 -4.70 6.24
CA LYS A 18 8.68 -5.40 7.14
C LYS A 18 10.08 -5.56 6.53
N ASP A 19 10.15 -5.75 5.23
CA ASP A 19 11.41 -5.90 4.50
C ASP A 19 12.02 -4.53 4.16
N GLN A 20 12.97 -4.10 4.98
CA GLN A 20 13.70 -2.85 4.78
C GLN A 20 14.62 -2.88 3.55
N SER A 21 15.02 -4.07 3.08
CA SER A 21 15.83 -4.22 1.87
C SER A 21 15.02 -4.14 0.58
N HIS A 22 13.68 -4.17 0.69
CA HIS A 22 12.81 -4.16 -0.46
C HIS A 22 12.90 -2.82 -1.22
N PRO A 23 13.10 -2.83 -2.55
CA PRO A 23 13.27 -1.60 -3.31
C PRO A 23 12.08 -0.66 -3.22
N SER A 24 10.86 -1.19 -3.05
CA SER A 24 9.63 -0.40 -2.90
C SER A 24 9.23 -0.09 -1.44
N ASN A 25 10.07 -0.38 -0.44
CA ASN A 25 9.77 -0.05 0.96
C ASN A 25 9.54 1.45 1.15
N HIS A 26 10.34 2.29 0.45
CA HIS A 26 10.24 3.76 0.47
C HIS A 26 8.86 4.32 0.09
N VAL A 27 8.05 3.55 -0.65
CA VAL A 27 6.68 3.95 -1.03
C VAL A 27 5.74 3.95 0.20
N PHE A 28 6.06 3.15 1.21
CA PHE A 28 5.35 3.09 2.48
C PHE A 28 5.98 4.03 3.52
N GLN A 29 5.92 5.32 3.24
CA GLN A 29 6.43 6.33 4.17
C GLN A 29 5.40 6.67 5.26
N LEU A 30 5.76 6.49 6.52
CA LEU A 30 4.92 6.92 7.65
C LEU A 30 4.89 8.44 7.79
N LEU A 31 3.73 8.98 8.18
CA LEU A 31 3.58 10.37 8.61
C LEU A 31 4.26 10.57 9.98
N PRO A 32 4.58 11.82 10.38
CA PRO A 32 5.21 12.11 11.68
C PRO A 32 4.43 11.58 12.89
N SER A 33 3.11 11.37 12.74
CA SER A 33 2.28 10.76 13.78
C SER A 33 2.50 9.26 13.98
N GLY A 34 3.26 8.58 13.11
CA GLY A 34 3.53 7.14 13.16
C GLY A 34 2.33 6.23 12.88
N ARG A 35 1.13 6.80 12.65
CA ARG A 35 -0.12 6.04 12.56
C ARG A 35 -0.58 5.75 11.14
N ARG A 36 -0.15 6.54 10.16
CA ARG A 36 -0.64 6.46 8.78
C ARG A 36 0.52 6.61 7.81
N TYR A 37 0.40 5.93 6.67
CA TYR A 37 1.28 6.05 5.52
C TYR A 37 0.85 7.20 4.61
N ARG A 38 1.82 7.80 3.92
CA ARG A 38 1.60 8.90 2.97
C ARG A 38 0.84 8.39 1.76
N SER A 39 -0.28 9.02 1.41
CA SER A 39 -1.05 8.71 0.21
C SER A 39 -0.80 9.74 -0.89
N HIS A 40 -0.69 9.27 -2.13
CA HIS A 40 -0.60 10.16 -3.30
C HIS A 40 -1.99 10.59 -3.75
N LYS A 41 -2.21 11.91 -3.88
CA LYS A 41 -3.44 12.46 -4.46
C LYS A 41 -3.35 12.35 -5.97
N THR A 42 -4.19 11.52 -6.58
CA THR A 42 -4.32 11.39 -8.04
C THR A 42 -5.79 11.54 -8.45
N ARG A 43 -6.03 11.99 -9.68
CA ARG A 43 -7.37 12.04 -10.28
C ARG A 43 -7.70 10.78 -11.09
N SER A 44 -6.70 9.98 -11.49
CA SER A 44 -6.91 8.83 -12.38
C SER A 44 -7.30 7.56 -11.61
N ASN A 45 -8.32 6.83 -12.12
CA ASN A 45 -8.71 5.52 -11.57
C ASN A 45 -7.59 4.50 -11.72
N ARG A 46 -6.91 4.49 -12.88
CA ARG A 46 -5.80 3.59 -13.20
C ARG A 46 -4.72 3.58 -12.11
N PHE A 47 -4.32 4.76 -11.61
CA PHE A 47 -3.36 4.80 -10.52
C PHE A 47 -3.98 4.30 -9.23
N ARG A 48 -5.18 4.74 -8.85
CA ARG A 48 -5.87 4.29 -7.61
C ARG A 48 -6.07 2.77 -7.54
N ASP A 49 -6.30 2.13 -8.67
CA ASP A 49 -6.54 0.68 -8.77
C ASP A 49 -5.23 -0.13 -8.80
N SER A 50 -4.09 0.54 -8.98
CA SER A 50 -2.77 -0.07 -8.91
C SER A 50 -2.44 -0.56 -7.49
N PHE A 51 -1.48 -1.48 -7.37
CA PHE A 51 -1.15 -2.17 -6.12
C PHE A 51 -0.83 -1.22 -4.96
N PHE A 52 0.16 -0.32 -5.11
CA PHE A 52 0.66 0.53 -4.01
C PHE A 52 -0.37 1.50 -3.44
N PRO A 53 -1.03 2.38 -4.23
CA PRO A 53 -2.04 3.28 -3.68
C PRO A 53 -3.22 2.53 -3.07
N ARG A 54 -3.58 1.36 -3.62
CA ARG A 54 -4.61 0.51 -3.01
C ARG A 54 -4.14 -0.09 -1.69
N ALA A 55 -2.92 -0.60 -1.60
CA ALA A 55 -2.33 -1.12 -0.38
C ALA A 55 -2.26 -0.06 0.73
N ILE A 56 -1.71 1.12 0.42
CA ILE A 56 -1.64 2.26 1.33
C ILE A 56 -3.03 2.65 1.84
N SER A 57 -4.03 2.73 0.94
CA SER A 57 -5.40 3.05 1.34
C SER A 57 -6.02 2.00 2.26
N ILE A 58 -5.67 0.71 2.13
CA ILE A 58 -6.21 -0.33 3.01
C ILE A 58 -5.49 -0.27 4.36
N VAL A 59 -4.16 -0.16 4.37
CA VAL A 59 -3.37 -0.08 5.61
C VAL A 59 -3.70 1.18 6.41
N ASN A 60 -4.05 2.30 5.77
CA ASN A 60 -4.47 3.53 6.46
C ASN A 60 -5.90 3.51 7.03
N LYS A 61 -6.73 2.54 6.62
CA LYS A 61 -8.12 2.39 7.08
C LYS A 61 -8.25 1.44 8.26
N HIS A 62 -7.30 0.52 8.40
CA HIS A 62 -7.16 -0.38 9.54
C HIS A 62 -6.39 0.34 10.66
#